data_AF-A0A1M5Q5C4-F1
#
_entry.id   AF-A0A1M5Q5C4-F1
#
_cell.length_a   1.000
_cell.length_b   1.000
_cell.length_c   1.000
_cell.angle_alpha   90.00
_cell.angle_beta   90.00
_cell.angle_gamma   90.00
#
_symmetry.space_group_name_H-M   'P 1'
#
loop_
_entity.id
_entity.type
_entity.pdbx_description
1 polymer ?
#
loop_
_entity_poly.entity_id
_entity_poly.type
_entity_poly.pdbx_seq_one_letter_code
_entity_poly.pdbx_strand_id
1 'polypeptide(L)'
;MQFLKNAKKVDKIGFIFLVSVLLCVTIFHLIKNKSVADNRTHTIGKIAKLKHIKKSSYYLKYTYLVDGNKYIGKCGVRYFECSSENHCIGSEIDVFYSSVEPKYSQVDLRQFEKYKTEIYLIE
;
A
#
# COMPACT_ATOMS: atom_id res chain seq x y z
N MET A 1 52.33 0.07 -0.45
CA MET A 1 51.27 -0.29 -1.42
C MET A 1 50.55 -1.56 -0.95
N GLN A 2 49.71 -1.45 0.09
CA GLN A 2 48.93 -2.55 0.67
C GLN A 2 47.59 -1.99 1.21
N PHE A 3 46.74 -1.51 0.31
CA PHE A 3 45.40 -1.00 0.66
C PHE A 3 44.25 -1.72 -0.06
N LEU A 4 44.51 -2.87 -0.71
CA LEU A 4 43.49 -3.57 -1.49
C LEU A 4 43.57 -5.10 -1.31
N LYS A 5 43.27 -5.61 -0.11
CA LYS A 5 43.14 -7.06 0.12
C LYS A 5 41.94 -7.49 0.98
N ASN A 6 40.87 -6.70 1.02
CA ASN A 6 39.60 -7.09 1.66
C ASN A 6 38.40 -6.97 0.71
N ALA A 7 38.56 -7.40 -0.54
CA ALA A 7 37.46 -7.50 -1.48
C ALA A 7 36.88 -8.94 -1.47
N LYS A 8 35.61 -9.03 -1.07
CA LYS A 8 34.64 -10.06 -1.46
C LYS A 8 34.78 -11.46 -0.83
N LYS A 9 34.35 -11.58 0.42
CA LYS A 9 33.50 -12.72 0.82
C LYS A 9 32.10 -12.13 0.99
N VAL A 10 31.25 -12.24 -0.03
CA VAL A 10 29.82 -11.98 0.17
C VAL A 10 29.38 -13.04 1.18
N ASP A 11 28.95 -12.63 2.36
CA ASP A 11 28.43 -13.54 3.37
C ASP A 11 27.25 -14.29 2.75
N LYS A 12 27.49 -15.51 2.26
CA LYS A 12 26.50 -16.34 1.56
C LYS A 12 25.23 -16.48 2.40
N ILE A 13 25.37 -16.57 3.71
CA ILE A 13 24.26 -16.63 4.66
C ILE A 13 23.46 -15.32 4.65
N GLY A 14 24.13 -14.16 4.69
CA GLY A 14 23.47 -12.86 4.59
C GLY A 14 22.74 -12.66 3.26
N PHE A 15 23.34 -13.13 2.16
CA PHE A 15 22.69 -13.09 0.84
C PHE A 15 21.45 -13.99 0.77
N ILE A 16 21.53 -15.24 1.26
CA ILE A 16 20.39 -16.16 1.32
C ILE A 16 19.26 -15.56 2.17
N PHE A 17 19.60 -14.97 3.33
CA PHE A 17 18.63 -14.29 4.18
C PHE A 17 17.96 -13.12 3.47
N LEU A 18 18.73 -12.26 2.78
CA LEU A 18 18.18 -11.14 2.02
C LEU A 18 17.21 -11.62 0.92
N VAL A 19 17.61 -12.64 0.15
CA VAL A 19 16.76 -13.22 -0.91
C VAL A 19 15.47 -13.81 -0.31
N SER A 20 15.56 -14.50 0.82
CA SER A 20 14.40 -15.05 1.53
C SER A 20 13.42 -13.95 1.97
N VAL A 21 13.93 -12.86 2.56
CA VAL A 21 13.10 -11.71 2.96
C VAL A 21 12.40 -11.08 1.76
N LEU A 22 13.11 -10.88 0.66
CA LEU A 22 12.52 -10.34 -0.58
C LEU A 22 11.42 -11.26 -1.12
N LEU A 23 11.65 -12.57 -1.15
CA LEU A 23 10.64 -13.55 -1.56
C LEU A 23 9.40 -13.51 -0.67
N CYS A 24 9.57 -13.49 0.64
CA CYS A 24 8.45 -13.40 1.59
C CYS A 24 7.61 -12.14 1.37
N VAL A 25 8.26 -10.98 1.16
CA VAL A 25 7.56 -9.71 0.87
C VAL A 25 6.79 -9.80 -0.45
N THR A 26 7.39 -10.34 -1.51
CA THR A 26 6.72 -10.50 -2.81
C THR A 26 5.53 -11.45 -2.71
N ILE A 27 5.70 -12.61 -2.07
CA ILE A 27 4.63 -13.60 -1.87
C ILE A 27 3.47 -12.98 -1.08
N PHE A 28 3.77 -12.23 -0.02
CA PHE A 28 2.75 -11.53 0.77
C PHE A 28 1.92 -10.57 -0.10
N HIS A 29 2.57 -9.76 -0.94
CA HIS A 29 1.88 -8.85 -1.85
C HIS A 29 1.02 -9.60 -2.89
N LEU A 30 1.49 -10.74 -3.40
CA LEU A 30 0.74 -11.58 -4.33
C LEU A 30 -0.51 -12.18 -3.68
N ILE A 31 -0.38 -12.74 -2.47
CA ILE A 31 -1.52 -13.30 -1.72
C ILE A 31 -2.56 -12.21 -1.45
N LYS A 32 -2.13 -11.02 -0.99
CA LYS A 32 -3.03 -9.90 -0.76
C LYS A 32 -3.80 -9.52 -2.04
N ASN A 33 -3.09 -9.32 -3.15
CA ASN A 33 -3.71 -8.90 -4.41
C ASN A 33 -4.66 -9.98 -4.95
N LYS A 34 -4.21 -11.25 -4.94
CA LYS A 34 -5.03 -12.39 -5.35
C LYS A 34 -6.28 -12.54 -4.49
N SER A 35 -6.18 -12.38 -3.18
CA SER A 35 -7.33 -12.47 -2.28
C SER A 35 -8.39 -11.41 -2.61
N VAL A 36 -7.97 -10.17 -2.90
CA VAL A 36 -8.88 -9.10 -3.32
C VAL A 36 -9.46 -9.38 -4.71
N ALA A 37 -8.68 -9.88 -5.66
CA ALA A 37 -9.16 -10.21 -7.00
C ALA A 37 -10.19 -11.35 -6.99
N ASP A 38 -9.89 -12.45 -6.29
CA ASP A 38 -10.73 -13.65 -6.26
C ASP A 38 -12.02 -13.46 -5.41
N ASN A 39 -11.98 -12.59 -4.38
CA ASN A 39 -13.07 -12.40 -3.41
C ASN A 39 -13.53 -10.94 -3.31
N ARG A 40 -13.52 -10.24 -4.44
CA ARG A 40 -13.73 -8.79 -4.52
C ARG A 40 -15.12 -8.37 -4.05
N THR A 41 -15.17 -7.54 -3.02
CA THR A 41 -16.40 -6.87 -2.56
C THR A 41 -16.19 -5.37 -2.53
N HIS A 42 -17.23 -4.60 -2.82
CA HIS A 42 -17.21 -3.14 -2.87
C HIS A 42 -17.83 -2.53 -1.61
N THR A 43 -17.26 -1.40 -1.17
CA THR A 43 -17.83 -0.53 -0.14
C THR A 43 -17.35 0.90 -0.34
N ILE A 44 -18.04 1.85 0.30
CA ILE A 44 -17.64 3.26 0.31
C ILE A 44 -16.75 3.51 1.52
N GLY A 45 -15.53 3.95 1.24
CA GLY A 45 -14.59 4.43 2.23
C GLY A 45 -14.56 5.95 2.31
N LYS A 46 -13.82 6.46 3.28
CA LYS A 46 -13.53 7.89 3.42
C LYS A 46 -12.04 8.13 3.62
N ILE A 47 -11.52 9.20 3.02
CA ILE A 47 -10.16 9.66 3.25
C ILE A 47 -10.04 10.15 4.69
N ALA A 48 -9.15 9.54 5.46
CA ALA A 48 -8.96 9.86 6.88
C ALA A 48 -7.80 10.84 7.11
N LYS A 49 -6.67 10.66 6.40
CA LYS A 49 -5.48 11.52 6.58
C LYS A 49 -4.48 11.33 5.45
N LEU A 50 -3.82 12.41 5.03
CA LEU A 50 -2.58 12.35 4.25
C LEU A 50 -1.35 12.41 5.18
N LYS A 51 -0.40 11.49 5.03
CA LYS A 51 0.86 11.47 5.80
C LYS A 51 2.07 11.55 4.90
N HIS A 52 3.01 12.43 5.25
CA HIS A 52 4.31 12.52 4.61
C HIS A 52 5.21 11.34 4.99
N ILE A 53 6.03 10.90 4.04
CA ILE A 53 6.99 9.81 4.21
C ILE A 53 8.42 10.34 4.07
N LYS A 54 8.79 10.71 2.83
CA LYS A 54 10.13 11.18 2.42
C LYS A 54 10.02 11.91 1.06
N LYS A 55 10.78 13.00 0.87
CA LYS A 55 10.75 13.83 -0.35
C LYS A 55 9.30 14.20 -0.74
N SER A 56 8.83 13.80 -1.92
CA SER A 56 7.46 13.97 -2.43
C SER A 56 6.55 12.75 -2.23
N SER A 57 7.04 11.75 -1.50
CA SER A 57 6.39 10.55 -0.98
C SER A 57 5.27 10.80 0.04
N TYR A 58 4.00 10.52 -0.25
CA TYR A 58 2.92 10.54 0.75
C TYR A 58 2.15 9.21 0.78
N TYR A 59 1.56 8.88 1.93
CA TYR A 59 0.53 7.84 2.02
C TYR A 59 -0.80 8.49 2.40
N LEU A 60 -1.84 8.17 1.66
CA LEU A 60 -3.21 8.45 2.00
C LEU A 60 -3.75 7.30 2.87
N LYS A 61 -4.25 7.62 4.05
CA LYS A 61 -5.00 6.69 4.91
C LYS A 61 -6.48 6.87 4.64
N TYR A 62 -7.18 5.75 4.51
CA TYR A 62 -8.63 5.73 4.37
C TYR A 62 -9.26 4.73 5.34
N THR A 63 -10.53 4.93 5.64
CA THR A 63 -11.32 4.07 6.52
C THR A 63 -12.59 3.61 5.83
N TYR A 64 -13.01 2.39 6.08
CA TYR A 64 -14.26 1.81 5.56
C TYR A 64 -14.85 0.86 6.59
N LEU A 65 -16.13 0.53 6.40
CA LEU A 65 -16.89 -0.36 7.29
C LEU A 65 -17.25 -1.64 6.53
N VAL A 66 -17.09 -2.77 7.21
CA VAL A 66 -17.55 -4.09 6.78
C VAL A 66 -18.20 -4.74 7.98
N ASP A 67 -19.50 -5.06 7.89
CA ASP A 67 -20.29 -5.67 8.97
C ASP A 67 -20.16 -4.94 10.32
N GLY A 68 -20.19 -3.61 10.30
CA GLY A 68 -20.02 -2.76 11.49
C GLY A 68 -18.58 -2.62 11.99
N ASN A 69 -17.62 -3.39 11.47
CA ASN A 69 -16.22 -3.31 11.83
C ASN A 69 -15.49 -2.27 10.98
N LYS A 70 -14.68 -1.42 11.63
CA LYS A 70 -13.89 -0.38 10.97
C LYS A 70 -12.51 -0.89 10.57
N TYR A 71 -12.21 -0.76 9.28
CA TYR A 71 -10.92 -1.11 8.71
C TYR A 71 -10.19 0.16 8.26
N ILE A 72 -8.85 0.06 8.21
CA ILE A 72 -7.96 1.15 7.80
C ILE A 72 -7.07 0.64 6.68
N GLY A 73 -7.19 1.25 5.51
CA GLY A 73 -6.30 1.04 4.40
C GLY A 73 -5.29 2.18 4.26
N LYS A 74 -4.26 1.92 3.45
CA LYS A 74 -3.24 2.91 3.06
C LYS A 74 -3.01 2.77 1.56
N CYS A 75 -2.76 3.88 0.90
CA CYS A 75 -2.39 3.93 -0.50
C CYS A 75 -1.26 4.94 -0.71
N GLY A 76 -0.27 4.60 -1.53
CA GLY A 76 0.76 5.53 -1.96
C GLY A 76 0.20 6.64 -2.87
N VAL A 77 0.55 7.89 -2.61
CA VAL A 77 0.21 9.04 -3.45
C VAL A 77 1.38 10.03 -3.56
N ARG A 78 1.38 10.83 -4.63
CA ARG A 78 2.20 12.06 -4.73
C ARG A 78 1.61 13.14 -3.83
N TYR A 79 2.40 14.18 -3.57
CA TYR A 79 1.89 15.37 -2.90
C TYR A 79 0.73 15.99 -3.68
N PHE A 80 -0.33 16.34 -2.95
CA PHE A 80 -1.39 17.23 -3.39
C PHE A 80 -2.00 17.90 -2.16
N GLU A 81 -2.71 19.00 -2.37
CA GLU A 81 -3.31 19.76 -1.29
C GLU A 81 -4.56 19.03 -0.76
N CYS A 82 -4.35 18.20 0.26
CA CYS A 82 -5.41 17.42 0.89
C CYS A 82 -5.65 17.91 2.33
N SER A 83 -6.62 18.80 2.49
CA SER A 83 -7.09 19.30 3.78
C SER A 83 -8.61 19.08 3.92
N SER A 84 -9.16 19.34 5.11
CA SER A 84 -10.61 19.42 5.31
C SER A 84 -11.22 20.60 4.58
N GLU A 85 -10.50 21.73 4.52
CA GLU A 85 -10.92 22.97 3.86
C GLU A 85 -10.98 22.81 2.33
N ASN A 86 -10.09 21.99 1.76
CA ASN A 86 -10.08 21.64 0.34
C ASN A 86 -10.88 20.37 0.03
N HIS A 87 -11.81 19.98 0.92
CA HIS A 87 -12.72 18.85 0.81
C HIS A 87 -12.09 17.46 0.61
N CYS A 88 -10.77 17.29 0.75
CA CYS A 88 -10.13 16.00 0.57
C CYS A 88 -10.37 15.06 1.76
N ILE A 89 -10.12 15.53 2.99
CA ILE A 89 -10.36 14.73 4.19
C ILE A 89 -11.86 14.57 4.38
N GLY A 90 -12.32 13.33 4.53
CA GLY A 90 -13.74 12.98 4.62
C GLY A 90 -14.40 12.67 3.28
N SER A 91 -13.75 12.98 2.15
CA SER A 91 -14.25 12.61 0.82
C SER A 91 -14.43 11.10 0.69
N GLU A 92 -15.50 10.73 0.00
CA GLU A 92 -15.82 9.35 -0.32
C GLU A 92 -14.95 8.81 -1.45
N ILE A 93 -14.57 7.55 -1.32
CA ILE A 93 -13.72 6.81 -2.25
C ILE A 93 -14.25 5.38 -2.37
N ASP A 94 -13.97 4.71 -3.48
CA ASP A 94 -14.38 3.32 -3.66
C ASP A 94 -13.31 2.40 -3.09
N VAL A 95 -13.73 1.51 -2.20
CA VAL A 95 -12.86 0.51 -1.58
C VAL A 95 -13.29 -0.87 -2.05
N PHE A 96 -12.33 -1.60 -2.61
CA PHE A 96 -12.50 -2.99 -2.99
C PHE A 96 -11.73 -3.84 -1.99
N TYR A 97 -12.42 -4.70 -1.24
CA TYR A 97 -11.81 -5.54 -0.22
C TYR A 97 -12.08 -7.02 -0.49
N SER A 98 -11.29 -7.89 0.12
CA SER A 98 -11.53 -9.34 0.11
C SER A 98 -12.59 -9.69 1.14
N SER A 99 -13.68 -10.35 0.74
CA SER A 99 -14.71 -10.82 1.67
C SER A 99 -14.18 -11.85 2.69
N VAL A 100 -13.07 -12.53 2.39
CA VAL A 100 -12.43 -13.52 3.26
C VAL A 100 -11.49 -12.86 4.28
N GLU A 101 -10.77 -11.81 3.89
CA GLU A 101 -9.90 -11.03 4.78
C GLU A 101 -10.07 -9.53 4.46
N PRO A 102 -11.02 -8.85 5.12
CA PRO A 102 -11.37 -7.47 4.79
C PRO A 102 -10.24 -6.47 4.99
N LYS A 103 -9.17 -6.80 5.74
CA LYS A 103 -7.97 -5.94 5.81
C LYS A 103 -7.27 -5.82 4.46
N TYR A 104 -7.39 -6.83 3.61
CA TYR A 104 -6.86 -6.78 2.25
C TYR A 104 -7.80 -5.94 1.40
N SER A 105 -7.31 -4.77 1.02
CA SER A 105 -8.07 -3.78 0.28
C SER A 105 -7.22 -3.08 -0.78
N GLN A 106 -7.93 -2.69 -1.83
CA GLN A 106 -7.54 -1.81 -2.92
C GLN A 106 -8.52 -0.63 -2.93
N VAL A 107 -8.09 0.50 -3.48
CA VAL A 107 -8.88 1.73 -3.46
C VAL A 107 -8.84 2.42 -4.80
N ASP A 108 -9.95 2.99 -5.21
CA ASP A 108 -10.04 3.99 -6.27
C ASP A 108 -10.35 5.33 -5.58
N LEU A 109 -9.40 6.27 -5.71
CA LEU A 109 -9.46 7.58 -5.07
C LEU A 109 -10.34 8.58 -5.84
N ARG A 110 -11.08 8.14 -6.86
CA ARG A 110 -11.97 8.93 -7.71
C ARG A 110 -11.24 10.15 -8.29
N GLN A 111 -11.68 11.35 -7.97
CA GLN A 111 -11.07 12.61 -8.41
C GLN A 111 -9.59 12.77 -8.01
N PHE A 112 -9.11 12.00 -7.02
CA PHE A 112 -7.72 12.02 -6.56
C PHE A 112 -6.87 10.87 -7.14
N GLU A 113 -7.42 10.01 -8.01
CA GLU A 113 -6.72 8.83 -8.55
C GLU A 113 -5.46 9.22 -9.34
N LYS A 114 -5.47 10.39 -9.99
CA LYS A 114 -4.30 10.95 -10.70
C LYS A 114 -3.06 11.15 -9.81
N TYR A 115 -3.24 11.19 -8.48
CA TYR A 115 -2.14 11.33 -7.52
C TYR A 115 -1.62 9.99 -7.02
N LYS A 116 -2.32 8.88 -7.28
CA LYS A 116 -1.95 7.55 -6.82
C LYS A 116 -0.64 7.08 -7.45
N THR A 117 0.18 6.44 -6.63
CA THR A 117 1.48 5.88 -7.06
C THR A 117 1.57 4.37 -6.90
N GLU A 118 0.54 3.75 -6.36
CA GLU A 118 0.48 2.31 -6.11
C GLU A 118 -0.21 1.61 -7.28
N ILE A 119 0.42 0.55 -7.78
CA ILE A 119 -0.09 -0.29 -8.87
C ILE A 119 -0.47 -1.64 -8.28
N TYR A 120 -1.65 -2.14 -8.64
CA TYR A 120 -2.09 -3.48 -8.28
C TYR A 120 -1.61 -4.47 -9.34
N LEU A 121 -1.00 -5.58 -8.91
CA LEU A 121 -0.32 -6.52 -9.82
C LEU A 121 -1.28 -7.49 -10.53
N ILE A 122 -2.53 -7.56 -10.06
CA ILE A 122 -3.55 -8.50 -10.54
C ILE A 122 -4.88 -7.72 -10.50
N GLU A 123 -5.54 -7.62 -11.66
CA GLU A 123 -6.86 -6.99 -11.84
C GLU A 123 -7.98 -8.03 -11.90
#